data_AF-A0A6J8DG16-F1
#
_entry.id   AF-A0A6J8DG16-F1
#
_cell.length_a   1.000
_cell.length_b   1.000
_cell.length_c   1.000
_cell.angle_alpha   90.00
_cell.angle_beta   90.00
_cell.angle_gamma   90.00
#
_symmetry.space_group_name_H-M   'P 1'
#
loop_
_entity.id
_entity.type
_entity.pdbx_description
1 polymer ?
#
loop_
_entity_poly.entity_id
_entity_poly.type
_entity_poly.pdbx_seq_one_letter_code
_entity_poly.pdbx_strand_id
1 'polypeptide(L)'
;MASTILNEQFYDKLCLCKVSSEKKWKCMNCKVLLCDLCKELHYAKDHEIVDVPVKEIIQDETNSFDIVLNQVVLCEQHNRSYWQYCQSCDVLVCLTCISNCHNNHKLKEVSDSYKIKMEKLKEQQTAISKSTAELDKNSVEISKWHKKAELKYQNAKDDIIIKEKVLIDAVHEYTRKLQSDLENKWNAMHETYTANQKHVQSTRAKFNNECTKLQDIIESKDLARVFGTSKSDEFADTSQELNMNTRPMQVFIPGKTPEINQFNFGELRTDIEVKVMNQLATEITDVNYLLCSRDGTVWIYDENETLLYHATPEGNNLTIMSRFQIFFLSMDSLPKSDDLLLCSGEPTLQQLDRIHGKLTDSKYRTDSYVYTTAIHITHDKRVIVGAKKGKQDTFYEHGRNSEILFKRSPCHITTSAEGNICVVDRERLTVLDGNGEVLNIYAGNDRINTSDNEFNPTDMVITPPNNLIVADSKNHYLHVLDSSGKLLTYFNTKDIGILLPRSMSFSKNEHLLISGSNEEGNSKKTILFEVKIIGY
;
A
#
# COMPACT_ATOMS: atom_id res chain seq x y z
N MET A 1 -9.29 -51.14 34.29
CA MET A 1 -9.88 -51.58 35.57
C MET A 1 -11.34 -51.16 35.63
N ALA A 2 -12.25 -51.95 35.04
CA ALA A 2 -13.70 -51.87 35.28
C ALA A 2 -14.38 -53.12 34.67
N SER A 3 -13.83 -54.30 34.95
CA SER A 3 -14.60 -55.53 34.97
C SER A 3 -14.82 -55.86 36.45
N THR A 4 -15.96 -56.46 36.80
CA THR A 4 -16.36 -56.91 38.16
C THR A 4 -17.24 -55.93 38.97
N ILE A 5 -18.44 -55.58 38.47
CA ILE A 5 -19.62 -55.32 39.34
C ILE A 5 -20.88 -55.82 38.61
N LEU A 6 -21.03 -57.14 38.52
CA LEU A 6 -22.30 -57.80 38.25
C LEU A 6 -22.39 -58.97 39.23
N ASN A 7 -23.55 -59.10 39.88
CA ASN A 7 -24.03 -60.30 40.58
C ASN A 7 -23.70 -60.53 42.06
N GLU A 8 -24.01 -59.58 42.95
CA GLU A 8 -24.24 -59.93 44.38
C GLU A 8 -25.60 -59.49 44.97
N GLN A 9 -26.48 -58.81 44.21
CA GLN A 9 -27.77 -58.32 44.75
C GLN A 9 -29.03 -59.02 44.19
N PHE A 10 -28.91 -60.05 43.36
CA PHE A 10 -30.05 -60.67 42.67
C PHE A 10 -30.47 -62.06 43.19
N TYR A 11 -29.79 -62.64 44.19
CA TYR A 11 -30.04 -64.01 44.66
C TYR A 11 -31.13 -64.16 45.74
N ASP A 12 -31.71 -63.08 46.26
CA ASP A 12 -32.59 -63.13 47.45
C ASP A 12 -34.09 -63.34 47.19
N LYS A 13 -34.49 -63.78 45.99
CA LYS A 13 -35.94 -63.96 45.65
C LYS A 13 -36.30 -65.35 45.14
N LEU A 14 -35.64 -66.39 45.67
CA LEU A 14 -36.00 -67.78 45.40
C LEU A 14 -36.71 -68.37 46.63
N CYS A 15 -37.81 -69.10 46.38
CA CYS A 15 -38.60 -69.92 47.31
C CYS A 15 -37.95 -70.22 48.67
N LEU A 16 -38.68 -69.93 49.76
CA LEU A 16 -38.21 -69.99 51.16
C LEU A 16 -37.52 -71.31 51.55
N CYS A 17 -37.88 -72.43 50.91
CA CYS A 17 -37.34 -73.74 51.27
C CYS A 17 -35.98 -74.09 50.67
N LYS A 18 -35.43 -73.31 49.72
CA LYS A 18 -34.19 -73.63 48.96
C LYS A 18 -34.16 -75.03 48.29
N VAL A 19 -35.28 -75.78 48.26
CA VAL A 19 -35.40 -77.08 47.59
C VAL A 19 -35.68 -76.87 46.10
N SER A 20 -35.03 -77.65 45.24
CA SER A 20 -35.21 -77.63 43.77
C SER A 20 -36.51 -78.31 43.32
N SER A 21 -37.64 -77.89 43.90
CA SER A 21 -38.98 -78.30 43.46
C SER A 21 -39.57 -77.27 42.50
N GLU A 22 -40.42 -77.71 41.58
CA GLU A 22 -41.12 -76.88 40.60
C GLU A 22 -41.91 -75.75 41.29
N LYS A 23 -41.69 -74.50 40.85
CA LYS A 23 -42.30 -73.29 41.45
C LYS A 23 -43.51 -72.86 40.64
N LYS A 24 -44.68 -73.32 41.07
CA LYS A 24 -45.96 -73.10 40.38
C LYS A 24 -46.70 -71.85 40.82
N TRP A 25 -46.25 -71.18 41.88
CA TRP A 25 -47.03 -70.09 42.51
C TRP A 25 -46.20 -68.83 42.70
N LYS A 26 -46.83 -67.65 42.61
CA LYS A 26 -46.21 -66.36 42.92
C LYS A 26 -47.05 -65.59 43.93
N CYS A 27 -46.43 -65.13 45.01
CA CYS A 27 -47.06 -64.20 45.95
C CYS A 27 -46.93 -62.76 45.41
N MET A 28 -48.05 -62.07 45.26
CA MET A 28 -48.12 -60.71 44.71
C MET A 28 -47.66 -59.65 45.71
N ASN A 29 -47.87 -59.88 47.00
CA ASN A 29 -47.45 -58.97 48.07
C ASN A 29 -45.94 -59.01 48.30
N CYS A 30 -45.36 -60.22 48.41
CA CYS A 30 -43.94 -60.39 48.67
C CYS A 30 -43.09 -60.45 47.39
N LYS A 31 -43.71 -60.60 46.22
CA LYS A 31 -43.02 -60.77 44.93
C LYS A 31 -42.03 -61.94 44.92
N VAL A 32 -42.37 -63.04 45.61
CA VAL A 32 -41.57 -64.27 45.70
C VAL A 32 -42.26 -65.44 45.00
N LEU A 33 -41.47 -66.34 44.41
CA LEU A 33 -41.94 -67.59 43.81
C LEU A 33 -41.97 -68.71 44.85
N LEU A 34 -43.03 -69.52 44.84
CA LEU A 34 -43.33 -70.55 45.82
C LEU A 34 -43.57 -71.90 45.13
N CYS A 35 -43.03 -72.99 45.70
CA CYS A 35 -43.45 -74.36 45.35
C CYS A 35 -44.75 -74.74 46.05
N ASP A 36 -45.35 -75.88 45.70
CA ASP A 36 -46.61 -76.35 46.31
C ASP A 36 -46.55 -76.37 47.85
N LEU A 37 -45.43 -76.83 48.42
CA LEU A 37 -45.23 -76.86 49.87
C LEU A 37 -45.10 -75.45 50.49
N CYS A 38 -44.36 -74.56 49.83
CA CYS A 38 -44.19 -73.19 50.33
C CYS A 38 -45.44 -72.35 50.13
N LYS A 39 -46.29 -72.65 49.13
CA LYS A 39 -47.61 -72.03 48.99
C LYS A 39 -48.45 -72.31 50.23
N GLU A 40 -48.53 -73.56 50.67
CA GLU A 40 -49.34 -73.94 51.83
C GLU A 40 -48.85 -73.27 53.12
N LEU A 41 -47.54 -73.18 53.32
CA LEU A 41 -46.95 -72.50 54.47
C LEU A 41 -47.05 -70.97 54.38
N HIS A 42 -47.04 -70.40 53.17
CA HIS A 42 -47.14 -68.96 52.93
C HIS A 42 -48.58 -68.44 52.96
N TYR A 43 -49.56 -69.34 52.82
CA TYR A 43 -51.00 -69.04 52.89
C TYR A 43 -51.46 -68.55 54.27
N ALA A 44 -50.64 -68.69 55.31
CA ALA A 44 -50.96 -68.31 56.69
C ALA A 44 -50.92 -66.79 56.97
N LYS A 45 -50.63 -65.95 55.96
CA LYS A 45 -50.65 -64.48 56.04
C LYS A 45 -51.38 -63.95 54.80
N ASP A 46 -52.26 -62.96 54.96
CA ASP A 46 -53.21 -62.39 53.96
C ASP A 46 -52.60 -61.90 52.63
N HIS A 47 -51.89 -62.75 51.90
CA HIS A 47 -51.20 -62.46 50.66
C HIS A 47 -51.92 -63.08 49.47
N GLU A 48 -52.03 -62.32 48.38
CA GLU A 48 -52.63 -62.81 47.14
C GLU A 48 -51.61 -63.66 46.36
N ILE A 49 -51.94 -64.92 46.11
CA ILE A 49 -51.06 -65.89 45.44
C ILE A 49 -51.72 -66.33 44.14
N VAL A 50 -51.00 -66.16 43.03
CA VAL A 50 -51.45 -66.52 41.68
C VAL A 50 -50.68 -67.73 41.14
N ASP A 51 -51.37 -68.56 40.35
CA ASP A 51 -50.78 -69.65 39.59
C ASP A 51 -49.93 -69.07 38.45
N VAL A 52 -48.71 -69.58 38.31
CA VAL A 52 -47.81 -69.24 37.21
C VAL A 52 -47.87 -70.39 36.22
N PRO A 53 -48.55 -70.25 35.07
CA PRO A 53 -48.55 -71.29 34.06
C PRO A 53 -47.15 -71.43 33.48
N VAL A 54 -46.45 -72.50 33.89
CA VAL A 54 -45.19 -72.91 33.25
C VAL A 54 -45.57 -73.53 31.90
N LYS A 55 -45.48 -72.74 30.84
CA LYS A 55 -45.43 -73.28 29.48
C LYS A 55 -44.04 -73.08 28.92
N GLU A 56 -43.44 -74.22 28.58
CA GLU A 56 -42.14 -74.40 27.96
C GLU A 56 -41.96 -73.48 26.77
N ILE A 57 -40.94 -72.62 26.83
CA ILE A 57 -40.43 -71.91 25.66
C ILE A 57 -38.89 -71.96 25.71
N ILE A 58 -38.37 -72.88 24.89
CA ILE A 58 -37.05 -72.99 24.26
C ILE A 58 -35.88 -73.47 25.12
N GLN A 59 -35.44 -74.69 24.84
CA GLN A 59 -34.10 -75.20 25.14
C GLN A 59 -33.05 -74.53 24.22
N ASP A 60 -31.89 -74.29 24.83
CA ASP A 60 -30.57 -74.00 24.28
C ASP A 60 -30.01 -72.55 24.23
N GLU A 61 -29.14 -72.37 25.24
CA GLU A 61 -27.74 -71.94 25.15
C GLU A 61 -27.45 -70.50 24.75
N THR A 62 -27.66 -69.61 25.71
CA THR A 62 -26.60 -68.72 26.23
C THR A 62 -27.18 -67.89 27.38
N ASN A 63 -26.94 -68.34 28.62
CA ASN A 63 -27.01 -67.55 29.86
C ASN A 63 -28.07 -66.43 29.93
N SER A 64 -29.34 -66.78 29.73
CA SER A 64 -30.47 -65.86 29.92
C SER A 64 -31.75 -66.55 30.40
N PHE A 65 -31.66 -67.76 30.95
CA PHE A 65 -32.80 -68.48 31.51
C PHE A 65 -33.31 -67.87 32.84
N ASP A 66 -32.41 -67.31 33.66
CA ASP A 66 -32.75 -66.76 34.98
C ASP A 66 -33.39 -65.35 34.94
N ILE A 67 -33.24 -64.62 33.84
CA ILE A 67 -33.73 -63.22 33.73
C ILE A 67 -35.19 -63.20 33.27
N VAL A 68 -35.60 -64.11 32.38
CA VAL A 68 -36.95 -64.11 31.79
C VAL A 68 -38.01 -64.65 32.76
N LEU A 69 -37.64 -65.53 33.70
CA LEU A 69 -38.56 -66.02 34.74
C LEU A 69 -38.83 -65.03 35.88
N ASN A 70 -38.06 -63.92 35.97
CA ASN A 70 -38.13 -62.99 37.11
C ASN A 70 -38.97 -61.72 36.87
N GLN A 71 -39.49 -61.50 35.65
CA GLN A 71 -40.42 -60.41 35.37
C GLN A 71 -41.71 -60.96 34.74
N VAL A 72 -42.74 -61.15 35.56
CA VAL A 72 -44.11 -61.25 35.02
C VAL A 72 -44.45 -59.87 34.49
N VAL A 73 -44.23 -59.63 33.19
CA VAL A 73 -44.57 -58.36 32.54
C VAL A 73 -46.04 -58.41 32.17
N LEU A 74 -46.84 -57.59 32.85
CA LEU A 74 -48.28 -57.50 32.62
C LEU A 74 -48.57 -56.28 31.73
N CYS A 75 -49.66 -56.38 30.98
CA CYS A 75 -50.23 -55.24 30.28
C CYS A 75 -50.55 -54.14 31.28
N GLU A 76 -49.93 -52.97 31.12
CA GLU A 76 -50.08 -51.83 32.02
C GLU A 76 -51.53 -51.38 32.18
N GLN A 77 -52.35 -51.57 31.13
CA GLN A 77 -53.75 -51.14 31.12
C GLN A 77 -54.72 -52.17 31.72
N HIS A 78 -54.40 -53.46 31.64
CA HIS A 78 -55.35 -54.53 31.96
C HIS A 78 -54.84 -55.50 33.02
N ASN A 79 -53.61 -55.31 33.51
CA ASN A 79 -52.92 -56.15 34.48
C ASN A 79 -52.95 -57.65 34.13
N ARG A 80 -52.93 -57.95 32.83
CA ARG A 80 -53.00 -59.31 32.24
C ARG A 80 -51.72 -59.62 31.52
N SER A 81 -51.31 -60.90 31.50
CA SER A 81 -50.15 -61.34 30.75
C SER A 81 -50.27 -60.98 29.28
N TYR A 82 -49.16 -60.50 28.70
CA TYR A 82 -49.07 -60.32 27.27
C TYR A 82 -49.23 -61.66 26.57
N TRP A 83 -50.02 -61.68 25.50
CA TRP A 83 -50.39 -62.89 24.78
C TRP A 83 -49.75 -62.95 23.40
N GLN A 84 -49.70 -61.82 22.69
CA GLN A 84 -49.14 -61.74 21.34
C GLN A 84 -48.33 -60.45 21.17
N TYR A 85 -47.47 -60.43 20.15
CA TYR A 85 -46.79 -59.25 19.67
C TYR A 85 -47.54 -58.65 18.48
N CYS A 86 -47.92 -57.38 18.57
CA CYS A 86 -48.56 -56.67 17.48
C CYS A 86 -47.51 -56.02 16.56
N GLN A 87 -47.29 -56.60 15.39
CA GLN A 87 -46.30 -56.11 14.43
C GLN A 87 -46.64 -54.72 13.89
N SER A 88 -47.93 -54.42 13.70
CA SER A 88 -48.37 -53.13 13.14
C SER A 88 -48.08 -51.95 14.08
N CYS A 89 -48.10 -52.19 15.39
CA CYS A 89 -47.91 -51.15 16.40
C CYS A 89 -46.57 -51.26 17.15
N ASP A 90 -45.76 -52.28 16.82
CA ASP A 90 -44.48 -52.58 17.47
C ASP A 90 -44.55 -52.85 18.99
N VAL A 91 -45.70 -53.28 19.52
CA VAL A 91 -45.93 -53.46 20.97
C VAL A 91 -46.42 -54.85 21.35
N LEU A 92 -46.20 -55.27 22.60
CA LEU A 92 -46.81 -56.47 23.18
C LEU A 92 -48.27 -56.17 23.58
N VAL A 93 -49.17 -57.12 23.33
CA VAL A 93 -50.62 -56.96 23.58
C VAL A 93 -51.19 -58.15 24.37
N CYS A 94 -52.02 -57.88 25.38
CA CYS A 94 -52.78 -58.92 26.09
C CYS A 94 -54.08 -59.28 25.35
N LEU A 95 -54.77 -60.35 25.76
CA LEU A 95 -56.02 -60.79 25.12
C LEU A 95 -57.09 -59.69 25.04
N THR A 96 -57.19 -58.83 26.06
CA THR A 96 -58.13 -57.71 26.11
C THR A 96 -57.73 -56.56 25.16
N CYS A 97 -56.43 -56.30 25.00
CA CYS A 97 -55.95 -55.34 23.99
C CYS A 97 -56.24 -55.83 22.57
N ILE A 98 -56.13 -57.14 22.34
CA ILE A 98 -56.44 -57.75 21.04
C ILE A 98 -57.92 -57.56 20.71
N SER A 99 -58.82 -57.84 21.64
CA SER A 99 -60.26 -57.69 21.40
C SER A 99 -60.69 -56.24 21.20
N ASN A 100 -60.07 -55.30 21.91
CA ASN A 100 -60.56 -53.93 21.97
C ASN A 100 -59.92 -53.02 20.91
N CYS A 101 -58.59 -53.05 20.77
CA CYS A 101 -57.85 -52.04 20.01
C CYS A 101 -56.94 -52.63 18.91
N HIS A 102 -56.66 -53.94 18.93
CA HIS A 102 -55.74 -54.60 17.98
C HIS A 102 -56.41 -55.74 17.20
N ASN A 103 -57.74 -55.70 17.05
CA ASN A 103 -58.55 -56.78 16.45
C ASN A 103 -58.20 -57.08 14.99
N ASN A 104 -57.75 -56.07 14.25
CA ASN A 104 -57.39 -56.16 12.82
C ASN A 104 -55.89 -56.00 12.56
N HIS A 105 -55.06 -55.98 13.61
CA HIS A 105 -53.63 -55.80 13.46
C HIS A 105 -52.92 -57.15 13.29
N LYS A 106 -51.74 -57.12 12.66
CA LYS A 106 -50.96 -58.33 12.44
C LYS A 106 -50.29 -58.76 13.75
N LEU A 107 -50.79 -59.85 14.32
CA LEU A 107 -50.28 -60.45 15.55
C LEU A 107 -49.32 -61.59 15.23
N LYS A 108 -48.26 -61.71 16.03
CA LYS A 108 -47.28 -62.79 15.97
C LYS A 108 -46.98 -63.30 17.37
N GLU A 109 -46.48 -64.52 17.43
CA GLU A 109 -46.00 -65.09 18.68
C GLU A 109 -44.85 -64.24 19.26
N VAL A 110 -44.90 -64.02 20.57
CA VAL A 110 -43.94 -63.19 21.30
C VAL A 110 -42.55 -63.80 21.26
N SER A 111 -42.45 -65.13 21.40
CA SER A 111 -41.20 -65.88 21.42
C SER A 111 -40.37 -65.68 20.14
N ASP A 112 -41.00 -65.94 18.98
CA ASP A 112 -40.34 -65.78 17.67
C ASP A 112 -40.02 -64.32 17.36
N SER A 113 -40.93 -63.41 17.70
CA SER A 113 -40.73 -61.98 17.48
C SER A 113 -39.62 -61.40 18.36
N TYR A 114 -39.46 -61.91 19.58
CA TYR A 114 -38.38 -61.57 20.49
C TYR A 114 -37.03 -62.00 19.94
N LYS A 115 -36.89 -63.26 19.48
CA LYS A 115 -35.64 -63.74 18.85
C LYS A 115 -35.20 -62.86 17.69
N ILE A 116 -36.12 -62.60 16.75
CA ILE A 116 -35.82 -61.80 15.55
C ILE A 116 -35.45 -60.37 15.92
N LYS A 117 -36.17 -59.73 16.85
CA LYS A 117 -35.82 -58.38 17.31
C LYS A 117 -34.48 -58.34 18.04
N MET A 118 -34.20 -59.33 18.89
CA MET A 118 -32.95 -59.43 19.63
C MET A 118 -31.74 -59.66 18.72
N GLU A 119 -31.88 -60.50 17.69
CA GLU A 119 -30.85 -60.69 16.67
C GLU A 119 -30.56 -59.38 15.93
N LYS A 120 -31.62 -58.68 15.46
CA LYS A 120 -31.45 -57.36 14.81
C LYS A 120 -30.80 -56.32 15.72
N LEU A 121 -31.16 -56.29 17.00
CA LEU A 121 -30.55 -55.36 17.97
C LEU A 121 -29.08 -55.71 18.21
N LYS A 122 -28.71 -56.99 18.28
CA LYS A 122 -27.31 -57.43 18.37
C LYS A 122 -26.53 -57.06 17.11
N GLU A 123 -27.09 -57.28 15.93
CA GLU A 123 -26.48 -56.86 14.66
C GLU A 123 -26.23 -55.35 14.64
N GLN A 124 -27.23 -54.54 14.99
CA GLN A 124 -27.08 -53.08 15.12
C GLN A 124 -26.03 -52.69 16.16
N GLN A 125 -26.00 -53.34 17.32
CA GLN A 125 -25.01 -53.09 18.36
C GLN A 125 -23.59 -53.37 17.87
N THR A 126 -23.38 -54.48 17.16
CA THR A 126 -22.05 -54.82 16.60
C THR A 126 -21.65 -53.85 15.49
N ALA A 127 -22.59 -53.43 14.63
CA ALA A 127 -22.33 -52.45 13.58
C ALA A 127 -21.92 -51.10 14.19
N ILE A 128 -22.67 -50.60 15.17
CA ILE A 128 -22.35 -49.35 15.89
C ILE A 128 -20.99 -49.47 16.58
N SER A 129 -20.70 -50.60 17.25
CA SER A 129 -19.43 -50.81 17.95
C SER A 129 -18.22 -50.82 17.00
N LYS A 130 -18.39 -51.34 15.77
CA LYS A 130 -17.35 -51.30 14.74
C LYS A 130 -17.10 -49.87 14.28
N SER A 131 -18.17 -49.12 13.98
CA SER A 131 -18.07 -47.71 13.57
C SER A 131 -17.46 -46.83 14.66
N THR A 132 -17.79 -47.04 15.95
CA THR A 132 -17.16 -46.29 17.05
C THR A 132 -15.67 -46.57 17.16
N ALA A 133 -15.24 -47.83 17.01
CA ALA A 133 -13.82 -48.17 17.05
C ALA A 133 -13.03 -47.55 15.87
N GLU A 134 -13.67 -47.38 14.72
CA GLU A 134 -13.07 -46.69 13.57
C GLU A 134 -12.95 -45.18 13.81
N LEU A 135 -13.97 -44.56 14.40
CA LEU A 135 -13.93 -43.16 14.83
C LEU A 135 -12.82 -42.91 15.87
N ASP A 136 -12.63 -43.81 16.83
CA ASP A 136 -11.56 -43.70 17.83
C ASP A 136 -10.16 -43.72 17.18
N LYS A 137 -9.95 -44.61 16.20
CA LYS A 137 -8.69 -44.65 15.43
C LYS A 137 -8.44 -43.35 14.68
N ASN A 138 -9.46 -42.86 13.97
CA ASN A 138 -9.39 -41.60 13.23
C ASN A 138 -9.11 -40.41 14.16
N SER A 139 -9.70 -40.39 15.36
CA SER A 139 -9.45 -39.36 16.38
C SER A 139 -7.98 -39.30 16.82
N VAL A 140 -7.35 -40.47 17.03
CA VAL A 140 -5.92 -40.56 17.34
C VAL A 140 -5.05 -40.07 16.18
N GLU A 141 -5.41 -40.41 14.94
CA GLU A 141 -4.67 -39.93 13.78
C GLU A 141 -4.80 -38.41 13.60
N ILE A 142 -6.02 -37.86 13.70
CA ILE A 142 -6.26 -36.41 13.66
C ILE A 142 -5.42 -35.70 14.72
N SER A 143 -5.36 -36.24 15.94
CA SER A 143 -4.54 -35.68 17.03
C SER A 143 -3.05 -35.66 16.70
N LYS A 144 -2.53 -36.69 16.00
CA LYS A 144 -1.13 -36.72 15.53
C LYS A 144 -0.89 -35.68 14.44
N TRP A 145 -1.79 -35.60 13.46
CA TRP A 145 -1.72 -34.61 12.38
C TRP A 145 -1.77 -33.19 12.91
N HIS A 146 -2.65 -32.92 13.89
CA HIS A 146 -2.75 -31.64 14.57
C HIS A 146 -1.41 -31.25 15.23
N LYS A 147 -0.79 -32.13 16.02
CA LYS A 147 0.52 -31.85 16.65
C LYS A 147 1.62 -31.53 15.62
N LYS A 148 1.62 -32.25 14.50
CA LYS A 148 2.60 -32.02 13.42
C LYS A 148 2.35 -30.69 12.69
N ALA A 149 1.09 -30.33 12.47
CA ALA A 149 0.70 -29.06 11.89
C ALA A 149 1.07 -27.88 12.81
N GLU A 150 0.81 -28.02 14.12
CA GLU A 150 1.15 -27.02 15.13
C GLU A 150 2.66 -26.75 15.16
N LEU A 151 3.49 -27.81 15.18
CA LEU A 151 4.94 -27.64 15.15
C LEU A 151 5.43 -26.93 13.88
N LYS A 152 4.87 -27.27 12.72
CA LYS A 152 5.19 -26.58 11.46
C LYS A 152 4.79 -25.10 11.50
N TYR A 153 3.64 -24.80 12.08
CA TYR A 153 3.16 -23.43 12.25
C TYR A 153 4.10 -22.60 13.15
N GLN A 154 4.50 -23.15 14.30
CA GLN A 154 5.44 -22.48 15.21
C GLN A 154 6.81 -22.27 14.56
N ASN A 155 7.36 -23.30 13.90
CA ASN A 155 8.64 -23.16 13.20
C ASN A 155 8.58 -22.10 12.10
N ALA A 156 7.51 -22.08 11.29
CA ALA A 156 7.35 -21.06 10.26
C ALA A 156 7.22 -19.65 10.85
N LYS A 157 6.55 -19.50 11.99
CA LYS A 157 6.45 -18.24 12.72
C LYS A 157 7.82 -17.76 13.20
N ASP A 158 8.62 -18.66 13.78
CA ASP A 158 9.98 -18.35 14.24
C ASP A 158 10.90 -18.01 13.06
N ASP A 159 10.80 -18.73 11.94
CA ASP A 159 11.57 -18.46 10.72
C ASP A 159 11.25 -17.07 10.16
N ILE A 160 9.98 -16.64 10.19
CA ILE A 160 9.57 -15.29 9.78
C ILE A 160 10.24 -14.23 10.66
N ILE A 161 10.20 -14.40 11.99
CA ILE A 161 10.80 -13.46 12.95
C ILE A 161 12.32 -13.40 12.80
N ILE A 162 12.97 -14.55 12.62
CA ILE A 162 14.42 -14.62 12.38
C ILE A 162 14.77 -13.92 11.08
N LYS A 163 13.99 -14.14 10.01
CA LYS A 163 14.23 -13.52 8.72
C LYS A 163 14.04 -12.01 8.76
N GLU A 164 13.00 -11.52 9.46
CA GLU A 164 12.77 -10.10 9.73
C GLU A 164 14.01 -9.47 10.38
N LYS A 165 14.50 -10.08 11.47
CA LYS A 165 15.68 -9.58 12.18
C LYS A 165 16.93 -9.50 11.30
N VAL A 166 17.19 -10.55 10.51
CA VAL A 166 18.34 -10.58 9.58
C VAL A 166 18.23 -9.46 8.53
N LEU A 167 17.04 -9.16 8.03
CA LEU A 167 16.84 -8.06 7.08
C LEU A 167 17.05 -6.70 7.73
N ILE A 168 16.54 -6.49 8.95
CA ILE A 168 16.75 -5.25 9.71
C ILE A 168 18.25 -5.04 9.99
N ASP A 169 18.96 -6.09 10.42
CA ASP A 169 20.39 -6.02 10.71
C ASP A 169 21.20 -5.68 9.45
N ALA A 170 20.86 -6.28 8.29
CA ALA A 170 21.48 -5.97 7.00
C ALA A 170 21.25 -4.51 6.58
N VAL A 171 20.04 -3.98 6.81
CA VAL A 171 19.72 -2.55 6.57
C VAL A 171 20.55 -1.64 7.46
N HIS A 172 20.64 -1.94 8.76
CA HIS A 172 21.45 -1.15 9.69
C HIS A 172 22.95 -1.19 9.35
N GLU A 173 23.46 -2.33 8.90
CA GLU A 173 24.84 -2.43 8.42
C GLU A 173 25.08 -1.57 7.18
N TYR A 174 24.19 -1.64 6.19
CA TYR A 174 24.31 -0.82 4.97
C TYR A 174 24.17 0.68 5.27
N THR A 175 23.26 1.07 6.16
CA THR A 175 23.08 2.45 6.62
C THR A 175 24.38 3.00 7.22
N ARG A 176 25.00 2.24 8.14
CA ARG A 176 26.28 2.64 8.77
C ARG A 176 27.39 2.79 7.74
N LYS A 177 27.43 1.91 6.73
CA LYS A 177 28.41 1.99 5.65
C LYS A 177 28.25 3.28 4.84
N LEU A 178 27.03 3.61 4.41
CA LEU A 178 26.77 4.85 3.67
C LEU A 178 27.10 6.10 4.50
N GLN A 179 26.73 6.11 5.79
CA GLN A 179 27.08 7.23 6.68
C GLN A 179 28.59 7.42 6.80
N SER A 180 29.34 6.32 7.01
CA SER A 180 30.81 6.37 7.05
C SER A 180 31.42 6.86 5.72
N ASP A 181 30.92 6.37 4.59
CA ASP A 181 31.41 6.79 3.27
C ASP A 181 31.13 8.29 3.02
N LEU A 182 29.97 8.80 3.44
CA LEU A 182 29.63 10.22 3.38
C LEU A 182 30.54 11.07 4.27
N GLU A 183 30.75 10.65 5.53
CA GLU A 183 31.62 11.34 6.48
C GLU A 183 33.07 11.41 5.98
N ASN A 184 33.62 10.30 5.48
CA ASN A 184 34.97 10.25 4.96
C ASN A 184 35.17 11.20 3.78
N LYS A 185 34.20 11.23 2.85
CA LYS A 185 34.24 12.14 1.69
C LYS A 185 34.05 13.61 2.10
N TRP A 186 33.13 13.88 3.03
CA TRP A 186 32.96 15.23 3.59
C TRP A 186 34.26 15.73 4.21
N ASN A 187 34.93 14.92 5.01
CA ASN A 187 36.18 15.31 5.67
C ASN A 187 37.27 15.65 4.65
N ALA A 188 37.49 14.81 3.64
CA ALA A 188 38.47 15.08 2.58
C ALA A 188 38.16 16.37 1.79
N MET A 189 36.88 16.60 1.49
CA MET A 189 36.45 17.80 0.79
C MET A 189 36.57 19.05 1.69
N HIS A 190 36.20 18.95 2.97
CA HIS A 190 36.30 20.00 3.97
C HIS A 190 37.75 20.44 4.19
N GLU A 191 38.70 19.49 4.21
CA GLU A 191 40.13 19.79 4.25
C GLU A 191 40.58 20.59 3.03
N THR A 192 40.11 20.22 1.84
CA THR A 192 40.42 20.94 0.59
C THR A 192 39.85 22.35 0.60
N TYR A 193 38.58 22.53 1.00
CA TYR A 193 37.97 23.85 1.16
C TYR A 193 38.73 24.73 2.15
N THR A 194 39.13 24.16 3.29
CA THR A 194 39.89 24.87 4.32
C THR A 194 41.27 25.28 3.80
N ALA A 195 41.95 24.42 3.03
CA ALA A 195 43.22 24.74 2.40
C ALA A 195 43.07 25.87 1.36
N ASN A 196 42.06 25.79 0.49
CA ASN A 196 41.76 26.83 -0.50
C ASN A 196 41.43 28.17 0.17
N GLN A 197 40.64 28.17 1.23
CA GLN A 197 40.32 29.36 2.00
C GLN A 197 41.58 30.01 2.59
N LYS A 198 42.48 29.21 3.18
CA LYS A 198 43.77 29.70 3.68
C LYS A 198 44.65 30.27 2.57
N HIS A 199 44.68 29.62 1.41
CA HIS A 199 45.44 30.10 0.26
C HIS A 199 44.93 31.47 -0.21
N VAL A 200 43.62 31.61 -0.43
CA VAL A 200 42.97 32.88 -0.79
C VAL A 200 43.25 33.97 0.23
N GLN A 201 43.14 33.67 1.54
CA GLN A 201 43.46 34.63 2.60
C GLN A 201 44.94 35.08 2.56
N SER A 202 45.86 34.13 2.35
CA SER A 202 47.29 34.44 2.26
C SER A 202 47.64 35.31 1.05
N THR A 203 47.02 35.03 -0.10
CA THR A 203 47.20 35.79 -1.33
C THR A 203 46.59 37.18 -1.19
N ARG A 204 45.40 37.30 -0.62
CA ARG A 204 44.78 38.60 -0.28
C ARG A 204 45.67 39.45 0.64
N ALA A 205 46.33 38.83 1.63
CA ALA A 205 47.24 39.55 2.51
C ALA A 205 48.47 40.10 1.76
N LYS A 206 49.02 39.35 0.79
CA LYS A 206 50.11 39.83 -0.07
C LYS A 206 49.67 41.02 -0.92
N PHE A 207 48.52 40.91 -1.57
CA PHE A 207 47.95 42.01 -2.36
C PHE A 207 47.71 43.26 -1.53
N ASN A 208 47.11 43.12 -0.34
CA ASN A 208 46.89 44.25 0.55
C ASN A 208 48.21 44.94 0.94
N ASN A 209 49.25 44.18 1.28
CA ASN A 209 50.55 44.76 1.65
C ASN A 209 51.19 45.57 0.51
N GLU A 210 51.09 45.07 -0.73
CA GLU A 210 51.58 45.77 -1.92
C GLU A 210 50.74 47.02 -2.22
N CYS A 211 49.42 46.96 -2.08
CA CYS A 211 48.55 48.13 -2.17
C CYS A 211 48.98 49.21 -1.16
N THR A 212 49.29 48.85 0.09
CA THR A 212 49.76 49.82 1.10
C THR A 212 51.09 50.45 0.70
N LYS A 213 52.03 49.68 0.15
CA LYS A 213 53.32 50.22 -0.34
C LYS A 213 53.12 51.18 -1.51
N LEU A 214 52.23 50.86 -2.45
CA LEU A 214 51.90 51.74 -3.58
C LEU A 214 51.20 53.01 -3.09
N GLN A 215 50.29 52.88 -2.11
CA GLN A 215 49.62 54.00 -1.45
C GLN A 215 50.65 54.96 -0.84
N ASP A 216 51.63 54.45 -0.08
CA ASP A 216 52.71 55.26 0.52
C ASP A 216 53.53 56.01 -0.54
N ILE A 217 53.82 55.37 -1.68
CA ILE A 217 54.58 55.99 -2.78
C ILE A 217 53.75 57.10 -3.42
N ILE A 218 52.47 56.87 -3.69
CA ILE A 218 51.54 57.86 -4.24
C ILE A 218 51.41 59.07 -3.30
N GLU A 219 51.25 58.83 -2.00
CA GLU A 219 51.10 59.89 -1.00
C GLU A 219 52.40 60.69 -0.77
N SER A 220 53.57 60.07 -0.96
CA SER A 220 54.87 60.74 -0.80
C SER A 220 55.14 61.86 -1.82
N LYS A 221 54.47 61.82 -2.99
CA LYS A 221 54.65 62.76 -4.12
C LYS A 221 56.11 62.92 -4.60
N ASP A 222 56.96 61.94 -4.30
CA ASP A 222 58.37 61.94 -4.70
C ASP A 222 58.52 61.44 -6.15
N LEU A 223 58.91 62.35 -7.05
CA LEU A 223 59.05 62.08 -8.48
C LEU A 223 59.99 60.90 -8.77
N ALA A 224 61.10 60.78 -8.04
CA ALA A 224 62.09 59.73 -8.29
C ALA A 224 61.56 58.33 -7.93
N ARG A 225 60.71 58.24 -6.89
CA ARG A 225 60.10 56.98 -6.44
C ARG A 225 58.99 56.52 -7.39
N VAL A 226 58.21 57.45 -7.94
CA VAL A 226 57.13 57.16 -8.89
C VAL A 226 57.66 56.63 -10.23
N PHE A 227 58.72 57.23 -10.78
CA PHE A 227 59.32 56.75 -12.04
C PHE A 227 60.16 55.48 -11.88
N GLY A 228 60.48 55.07 -10.64
CA GLY A 228 61.22 53.84 -10.34
C GLY A 228 60.37 52.59 -10.11
N THR A 229 59.03 52.70 -10.07
CA THR A 229 58.13 51.57 -9.81
C THR A 229 57.57 50.97 -11.10
N SER A 230 58.00 49.75 -11.45
CA SER A 230 57.48 48.98 -12.59
C SER A 230 56.94 47.62 -12.14
N LYS A 231 55.69 47.55 -11.67
CA LYS A 231 55.06 46.28 -11.21
C LYS A 231 53.54 46.19 -11.43
N SER A 232 53.01 46.73 -12.53
CA SER A 232 51.57 46.55 -12.83
C SER A 232 51.25 45.14 -13.36
N ASP A 233 52.17 44.53 -14.10
CA ASP A 233 51.83 43.37 -14.95
C ASP A 233 51.95 42.01 -14.23
N GLU A 234 52.78 41.89 -13.17
CA GLU A 234 52.96 40.64 -12.40
C GLU A 234 51.71 40.22 -11.59
N PHE A 235 50.80 41.16 -11.29
CA PHE A 235 49.69 40.96 -10.35
C PHE A 235 48.35 40.63 -11.02
N ALA A 236 48.17 40.99 -12.30
CA ALA A 236 46.96 40.67 -13.05
C ALA A 236 46.86 39.16 -13.35
N ASP A 237 48.00 38.50 -13.64
CA ASP A 237 48.09 37.07 -13.89
C ASP A 237 47.80 36.23 -12.63
N THR A 238 48.25 36.66 -11.45
CA THR A 238 48.07 35.89 -10.20
C THR A 238 46.60 35.83 -9.76
N SER A 239 45.77 36.80 -10.14
CA SER A 239 44.33 36.78 -9.91
C SER A 239 43.57 35.82 -10.83
N GLN A 240 44.08 35.54 -12.04
CA GLN A 240 43.45 34.62 -13.00
C GLN A 240 43.71 33.14 -12.68
N GLU A 241 44.79 32.82 -11.95
CA GLU A 241 45.13 31.43 -11.56
C GLU A 241 44.34 30.88 -10.36
N LEU A 242 43.50 31.69 -9.71
CA LEU A 242 42.63 31.24 -8.61
C LEU A 242 41.42 30.44 -9.16
N ASN A 243 41.69 29.23 -9.65
CA ASN A 243 40.67 28.33 -10.18
C ASN A 243 39.85 27.73 -9.02
N MET A 244 38.79 28.42 -8.60
CA MET A 244 37.89 28.03 -7.50
C MET A 244 36.83 26.99 -7.94
N ASN A 245 37.22 25.98 -8.72
CA ASN A 245 36.33 24.89 -9.09
C ASN A 245 36.01 24.00 -7.88
N THR A 246 34.99 24.39 -7.13
CA THR A 246 34.48 23.61 -6.01
C THR A 246 33.24 22.85 -6.46
N ARG A 247 33.38 21.52 -6.61
CA ARG A 247 32.28 20.64 -7.00
C ARG A 247 31.23 20.56 -5.87
N PRO A 248 29.94 20.46 -6.21
CA PRO A 248 28.87 20.29 -5.23
C PRO A 248 28.99 18.95 -4.47
N MET A 249 28.31 18.85 -3.33
CA MET A 249 28.29 17.64 -2.51
C MET A 249 27.53 16.48 -3.16
N GLN A 250 27.91 15.25 -2.80
CA GLN A 250 27.10 14.07 -3.10
C GLN A 250 25.70 14.20 -2.48
N VAL A 251 24.67 13.89 -3.26
CA VAL A 251 23.28 13.85 -2.80
C VAL A 251 22.90 12.40 -2.52
N PHE A 252 22.30 12.15 -1.36
CA PHE A 252 21.68 10.85 -1.09
C PHE A 252 20.31 10.80 -1.77
N ILE A 253 20.14 9.87 -2.72
CA ILE A 253 18.86 9.67 -3.40
C ILE A 253 18.21 8.44 -2.77
N PRO A 254 17.10 8.59 -2.02
CA PRO A 254 16.40 7.44 -1.43
C PRO A 254 15.77 6.58 -2.54
N GLY A 255 15.87 5.26 -2.40
CA GLY A 255 15.19 4.35 -3.32
C GLY A 255 13.67 4.29 -3.03
N LYS A 256 12.90 3.99 -4.08
CA LYS A 256 11.46 4.30 -4.15
C LYS A 256 10.51 3.17 -3.78
N THR A 257 11.02 1.97 -3.55
CA THR A 257 10.18 0.82 -3.22
C THR A 257 10.47 0.35 -1.80
N PRO A 258 9.44 -0.09 -1.04
CA PRO A 258 9.59 -0.62 0.31
C PRO A 258 10.30 -2.00 0.37
N GLU A 259 10.93 -2.44 -0.71
CA GLU A 259 11.62 -3.72 -0.83
C GLU A 259 13.09 -3.57 -0.46
N ILE A 260 13.51 -4.23 0.62
CA ILE A 260 14.89 -4.18 1.12
C ILE A 260 15.82 -4.93 0.15
N ASN A 261 16.47 -4.21 -0.75
CA ASN A 261 17.66 -4.66 -1.46
C ASN A 261 18.65 -3.49 -1.64
N GLN A 262 19.90 -3.80 -2.00
CA GLN A 262 20.99 -2.84 -2.16
C GLN A 262 20.70 -1.76 -3.23
N PHE A 263 19.72 -1.99 -4.11
CA PHE A 263 19.31 -1.06 -5.18
C PHE A 263 18.18 -0.11 -4.75
N ASN A 264 17.41 -0.44 -3.70
CA ASN A 264 16.20 0.28 -3.29
C ASN A 264 16.36 1.06 -1.97
N PHE A 265 17.48 0.92 -1.25
CA PHE A 265 17.72 1.72 -0.04
C PHE A 265 18.13 3.17 -0.37
N GLY A 266 18.79 3.36 -1.51
CA GLY A 266 19.36 4.63 -1.94
C GLY A 266 20.88 4.57 -2.02
N GLU A 267 21.47 5.44 -2.85
CA GLU A 267 22.90 5.46 -3.15
C GLU A 267 23.47 6.87 -2.97
N LEU A 268 24.73 6.95 -2.55
CA LEU A 268 25.51 8.19 -2.53
C LEU A 268 26.13 8.44 -3.91
N ARG A 269 25.50 9.31 -4.70
CA ARG A 269 26.01 9.64 -6.04
C ARG A 269 26.87 10.89 -6.01
N THR A 270 28.04 10.83 -6.66
CA THR A 270 28.82 12.04 -6.99
C THR A 270 28.12 12.72 -8.14
N ASP A 271 27.66 13.94 -7.90
CA ASP A 271 27.09 14.86 -8.86
C ASP A 271 25.87 14.28 -9.62
N ILE A 272 24.71 14.90 -9.41
CA ILE A 272 23.72 14.92 -10.48
C ILE A 272 24.33 15.82 -11.56
N GLU A 273 24.96 15.22 -12.56
CA GLU A 273 25.63 15.96 -13.63
C GLU A 273 24.60 16.36 -14.68
N VAL A 274 24.50 17.67 -14.92
CA VAL A 274 23.59 18.22 -15.92
C VAL A 274 24.40 18.43 -17.20
N LYS A 275 24.14 17.61 -18.22
CA LYS A 275 24.85 17.68 -19.50
C LYS A 275 23.91 18.16 -20.61
N VAL A 276 24.31 19.23 -21.28
CA VAL A 276 23.65 19.66 -22.53
C VAL A 276 24.01 18.64 -23.62
N MET A 277 23.00 17.96 -24.14
CA MET A 277 23.11 16.95 -25.18
C MET A 277 22.96 17.57 -26.56
N ASN A 278 22.02 18.50 -26.71
CA ASN A 278 21.73 19.18 -27.95
C ASN A 278 21.28 20.62 -27.68
N GLN A 279 21.52 21.49 -28.66
CA GLN A 279 21.12 22.89 -28.62
C GLN A 279 20.49 23.26 -29.97
N LEU A 280 19.21 23.57 -29.94
CA LEU A 280 18.44 23.98 -31.11
C LEU A 280 18.22 25.48 -31.06
N ALA A 281 18.91 26.18 -31.95
CA ALA A 281 18.64 27.57 -32.22
C ALA A 281 17.24 27.68 -32.85
N THR A 282 16.34 28.41 -32.21
CA THR A 282 15.01 28.67 -32.76
C THR A 282 14.95 30.08 -33.33
N GLU A 283 14.09 30.30 -34.33
CA GLU A 283 13.71 31.65 -34.75
C GLU A 283 12.73 32.32 -33.76
N ILE A 284 12.29 31.55 -32.75
CA ILE A 284 11.31 31.98 -31.75
C ILE A 284 11.98 32.94 -30.77
N THR A 285 11.32 34.07 -30.54
CA THR A 285 11.84 35.12 -29.67
C THR A 285 11.45 34.90 -28.22
N ASP A 286 10.23 34.41 -27.95
CA ASP A 286 9.75 34.19 -26.60
C ASP A 286 8.93 32.89 -26.47
N VAL A 287 9.59 31.81 -26.05
CA VAL A 287 8.90 30.58 -25.70
C VAL A 287 8.28 30.72 -24.31
N ASN A 288 6.97 30.87 -24.27
CA ASN A 288 6.22 30.94 -23.02
C ASN A 288 5.88 29.54 -22.47
N TYR A 289 5.62 28.57 -23.34
CA TYR A 289 5.25 27.21 -22.92
C TYR A 289 5.86 26.14 -23.82
N LEU A 290 6.43 25.11 -23.19
CA LEU A 290 6.92 23.88 -23.80
C LEU A 290 6.09 22.70 -23.28
N LEU A 291 5.68 21.83 -24.19
CA LEU A 291 4.95 20.62 -23.85
C LEU A 291 5.43 19.45 -24.71
N CYS A 292 6.04 18.45 -24.09
CA CYS A 292 6.31 17.17 -24.73
C CYS A 292 5.06 16.30 -24.64
N SER A 293 4.51 15.98 -25.80
CA SER A 293 3.33 15.13 -25.95
C SER A 293 3.66 13.67 -25.63
N ARG A 294 2.60 12.89 -25.36
CA ARG A 294 2.67 11.44 -25.13
C ARG A 294 3.15 10.65 -26.33
N ASP A 295 3.15 11.20 -27.53
CA ASP A 295 3.76 10.59 -28.71
C ASP A 295 5.27 10.90 -28.83
N GLY A 296 5.78 11.81 -27.99
CA GLY A 296 7.17 12.24 -27.94
C GLY A 296 7.43 13.53 -28.71
N THR A 297 6.44 14.05 -29.44
CA THR A 297 6.58 15.33 -30.15
C THR A 297 6.56 16.51 -29.19
N VAL A 298 7.10 17.65 -29.61
CA VAL A 298 7.23 18.83 -28.76
C VAL A 298 6.36 19.95 -29.32
N TRP A 299 5.53 20.52 -28.47
CA TRP A 299 4.73 21.70 -28.75
C TRP A 299 5.38 22.92 -28.11
N ILE A 300 5.46 24.00 -28.88
CA ILE A 300 6.11 25.24 -28.46
C ILE A 300 5.15 26.38 -28.75
N TYR A 301 4.82 27.16 -27.73
CA TYR A 301 4.01 28.36 -27.88
C TYR A 301 4.86 29.62 -27.80
N ASP A 302 4.84 30.38 -28.88
CA ASP A 302 5.41 31.72 -28.96
C ASP A 302 4.33 32.75 -28.61
N GLU A 303 4.49 33.42 -27.46
CA GLU A 303 3.55 34.44 -26.99
C GLU A 303 3.64 35.72 -27.83
N ASN A 304 4.84 36.10 -28.29
CA ASN A 304 5.05 37.33 -29.06
C ASN A 304 4.34 37.27 -30.41
N GLU A 305 4.50 36.15 -31.12
CA GLU A 305 3.91 35.97 -32.45
C GLU A 305 2.53 35.30 -32.43
N THR A 306 2.08 34.82 -31.26
CA THR A 306 0.85 34.03 -31.05
C THR A 306 0.80 32.77 -31.94
N LEU A 307 1.97 32.14 -32.12
CA LEU A 307 2.17 30.99 -32.97
C LEU A 307 2.36 29.72 -32.14
N LEU A 308 1.72 28.64 -32.59
CA LEU A 308 1.95 27.30 -32.07
C LEU A 308 2.80 26.52 -33.05
N TYR A 309 3.94 26.06 -32.57
CA TYR A 309 4.85 25.21 -33.32
C TYR A 309 4.74 23.76 -32.84
N HIS A 310 4.95 22.86 -33.79
CA HIS A 310 5.12 21.43 -33.56
C HIS A 310 6.50 21.02 -34.02
N ALA A 311 7.22 20.28 -33.19
CA ALA A 311 8.54 19.76 -33.49
C ALA A 311 8.60 18.24 -33.28
N THR A 312 9.46 17.59 -34.03
CA THR A 312 9.78 16.16 -33.84
C THR A 312 10.36 15.91 -32.45
N PRO A 313 10.38 14.66 -31.96
CA PRO A 313 10.97 14.33 -30.65
C PRO A 313 12.42 14.76 -30.47
N GLU A 314 13.15 14.88 -31.58
CA GLU A 314 14.55 15.34 -31.64
C GLU A 314 14.66 16.88 -31.77
N GLY A 315 13.53 17.60 -31.81
CA GLY A 315 13.45 19.05 -31.90
C GLY A 315 13.84 19.68 -33.24
N ASN A 316 14.27 18.88 -34.22
CA ASN A 316 14.93 19.36 -35.44
C ASN A 316 13.99 19.97 -36.51
N ASN A 317 12.69 19.63 -36.51
CA ASN A 317 11.75 20.07 -37.55
C ASN A 317 10.61 20.92 -36.96
N LEU A 318 10.85 22.21 -36.70
CA LEU A 318 9.80 23.14 -36.28
C LEU A 318 8.84 23.44 -37.43
N THR A 319 7.56 23.14 -37.23
CA THR A 319 6.46 23.43 -38.17
C THR A 319 5.43 24.31 -37.48
N ILE A 320 5.00 25.38 -38.14
CA ILE A 320 3.90 26.22 -37.64
C ILE A 320 2.58 25.47 -37.84
N MET A 321 1.87 25.22 -36.75
CA MET A 321 0.58 24.52 -36.76
C MET A 321 -0.60 25.47 -36.80
N SER A 322 -0.53 26.58 -36.07
CA SER A 322 -1.64 27.52 -35.97
C SER A 322 -1.14 28.91 -35.55
N ARG A 323 -1.86 29.94 -36.01
CA ARG A 323 -1.73 31.32 -35.53
C ARG A 323 -3.03 31.72 -34.86
N PHE A 324 -2.94 32.22 -33.64
CA PHE A 324 -4.11 32.60 -32.87
C PHE A 324 -4.31 34.11 -32.86
N GLN A 325 -5.55 34.54 -32.62
CA GLN A 325 -5.88 35.96 -32.39
C GLN A 325 -5.95 36.29 -30.89
N ILE A 326 -5.73 35.30 -30.03
CA ILE A 326 -5.83 35.36 -28.58
C ILE A 326 -4.57 34.75 -27.97
N PHE A 327 -4.25 35.22 -26.77
CA PHE A 327 -3.10 34.74 -26.00
C PHE A 327 -3.50 33.53 -25.15
N PHE A 328 -2.60 32.55 -25.08
CA PHE A 328 -2.72 31.39 -24.21
C PHE A 328 -1.69 31.45 -23.10
N LEU A 329 -2.13 31.15 -21.88
CA LEU A 329 -1.33 31.19 -20.66
C LEU A 329 -0.77 29.82 -20.30
N SER A 330 -1.46 28.74 -20.68
CA SER A 330 -1.05 27.36 -20.38
C SER A 330 -1.71 26.39 -21.35
N MET A 331 -1.05 25.26 -21.57
CA MET A 331 -1.53 24.18 -22.43
C MET A 331 -1.18 22.81 -21.88
N ASP A 332 -2.02 21.82 -22.17
CA ASP A 332 -1.73 20.43 -21.86
C ASP A 332 -2.37 19.47 -22.88
N SER A 333 -1.84 18.25 -22.97
CA SER A 333 -2.22 17.22 -23.93
C SER A 333 -3.37 16.35 -23.44
N LEU A 334 -4.40 16.17 -24.27
CA LEU A 334 -5.54 15.33 -23.96
C LEU A 334 -5.20 13.83 -24.13
N PRO A 335 -5.40 12.98 -23.11
CA PRO A 335 -4.95 11.58 -23.08
C PRO A 335 -5.44 10.64 -24.20
N LYS A 336 -6.48 11.02 -24.95
CA LYS A 336 -7.15 10.16 -25.93
C LYS A 336 -6.89 10.54 -27.39
N SER A 337 -6.59 11.81 -27.67
CA SER A 337 -6.48 12.35 -29.03
C SER A 337 -5.15 13.06 -29.29
N ASP A 338 -4.33 13.29 -28.27
CA ASP A 338 -3.19 14.21 -28.29
C ASP A 338 -3.58 15.63 -28.78
N ASP A 339 -4.88 15.96 -28.75
CA ASP A 339 -5.37 17.32 -28.90
C ASP A 339 -4.87 18.16 -27.73
N LEU A 340 -4.72 19.45 -27.96
CA LEU A 340 -4.30 20.36 -26.89
C LEU A 340 -5.51 20.97 -26.23
N LEU A 341 -5.54 20.94 -24.90
CA LEU A 341 -6.39 21.79 -24.11
C LEU A 341 -5.61 23.07 -23.82
N LEU A 342 -6.25 24.22 -24.02
CA LEU A 342 -5.64 25.54 -23.99
C LEU A 342 -6.41 26.45 -23.03
N CYS A 343 -5.67 27.27 -22.29
CA CYS A 343 -6.18 28.19 -21.29
C CYS A 343 -5.79 29.63 -21.65
N SER A 344 -6.75 30.54 -21.77
CA SER A 344 -6.56 31.92 -22.27
C SER A 344 -6.95 33.02 -21.27
N GLY A 345 -7.26 32.68 -20.02
CA GLY A 345 -7.87 33.62 -19.07
C GLY A 345 -9.40 33.60 -19.08
N GLU A 346 -10.00 33.07 -20.14
CA GLU A 346 -11.46 32.92 -20.24
C GLU A 346 -11.98 31.77 -19.37
N PRO A 347 -13.25 31.83 -18.90
CA PRO A 347 -13.84 30.76 -18.11
C PRO A 347 -13.99 29.44 -18.87
N THR A 348 -14.15 29.48 -20.18
CA THR A 348 -14.27 28.29 -21.03
C THR A 348 -12.90 27.94 -21.61
N LEU A 349 -12.39 26.74 -21.32
CA LEU A 349 -11.15 26.26 -21.92
C LEU A 349 -11.37 25.91 -23.39
N GLN A 350 -10.34 26.05 -24.21
CA GLN A 350 -10.41 25.76 -25.65
C GLN A 350 -9.67 24.47 -25.98
N GLN A 351 -10.18 23.73 -26.96
CA GLN A 351 -9.56 22.51 -27.47
C GLN A 351 -9.08 22.75 -28.90
N LEU A 352 -7.83 22.41 -29.16
CA LEU A 352 -7.23 22.41 -30.49
C LEU A 352 -7.19 20.98 -31.02
N ASP A 353 -7.94 20.74 -32.10
CA ASP A 353 -7.87 19.50 -32.87
C ASP A 353 -6.51 19.43 -33.59
N ARG A 354 -5.71 18.43 -33.24
CA ARG A 354 -4.36 18.25 -33.80
C ARG A 354 -4.37 17.93 -35.29
N ILE A 355 -5.39 17.23 -35.78
CA ILE A 355 -5.49 16.77 -37.17
C ILE A 355 -5.91 17.92 -38.09
N HIS A 356 -6.88 18.72 -37.64
CA HIS A 356 -7.47 19.77 -38.46
C HIS A 356 -6.96 21.18 -38.13
N GLY A 357 -6.15 21.33 -37.08
CA GLY A 357 -5.68 22.63 -36.59
C GLY A 357 -6.82 23.56 -36.15
N LYS A 358 -7.99 23.00 -35.85
CA LYS A 358 -9.20 23.77 -35.57
C LYS A 358 -9.36 23.98 -34.07
N LEU A 359 -9.49 25.24 -33.68
CA LEU A 359 -9.80 25.63 -32.31
C LEU A 359 -11.31 25.63 -32.09
N THR A 360 -11.77 24.99 -31.01
CA THR A 360 -13.17 24.93 -30.59
C THR A 360 -13.30 25.10 -29.08
N ASP A 361 -14.44 25.59 -28.60
CA ASP A 361 -14.74 25.58 -27.17
C ASP A 361 -14.78 24.14 -26.64
N SER A 362 -14.06 23.90 -25.54
CA SER A 362 -14.08 22.60 -24.88
C SER A 362 -15.34 22.46 -24.00
N LYS A 363 -15.59 21.23 -23.56
CA LYS A 363 -16.63 20.96 -22.55
C LYS A 363 -16.25 21.44 -21.14
N TYR A 364 -14.99 21.82 -20.92
CA TYR A 364 -14.49 22.21 -19.59
C TYR A 364 -14.67 23.72 -19.41
N ARG A 365 -15.42 24.09 -18.38
CA ARG A 365 -15.77 25.48 -18.08
C ARG A 365 -15.72 25.74 -16.58
N THR A 366 -15.16 26.87 -16.20
CA THR A 366 -15.16 27.42 -14.83
C THR A 366 -16.28 28.45 -14.66
N ASP A 367 -16.46 28.95 -13.43
CA ASP A 367 -17.42 30.01 -13.16
C ASP A 367 -17.09 31.30 -13.93
N SER A 368 -18.10 32.04 -14.36
CA SER A 368 -17.96 33.21 -15.25
C SER A 368 -17.08 34.36 -14.70
N TYR A 369 -16.69 34.34 -13.42
CA TYR A 369 -15.87 35.37 -12.76
C TYR A 369 -14.44 34.90 -12.45
N VAL A 370 -14.04 33.76 -13.02
CA VAL A 370 -12.77 33.09 -12.77
C VAL A 370 -11.87 33.27 -13.98
N TYR A 371 -10.68 33.82 -13.76
CA TYR A 371 -9.66 34.03 -14.78
C TYR A 371 -8.68 32.85 -14.76
N THR A 372 -8.75 31.98 -15.77
CA THR A 372 -7.94 30.74 -15.82
C THR A 372 -6.49 31.06 -16.17
N THR A 373 -5.51 30.54 -15.42
CA THR A 373 -4.08 30.89 -15.60
C THR A 373 -3.18 29.71 -15.87
N ALA A 374 -3.50 28.53 -15.34
CA ALA A 374 -2.74 27.31 -15.54
C ALA A 374 -3.67 26.11 -15.66
N ILE A 375 -3.30 25.10 -16.42
CA ILE A 375 -4.06 23.86 -16.54
C ILE A 375 -3.13 22.65 -16.47
N HIS A 376 -3.65 21.55 -15.94
CA HIS A 376 -2.97 20.25 -15.94
C HIS A 376 -3.98 19.12 -16.04
N ILE A 377 -3.68 18.13 -16.86
CA ILE A 377 -4.48 16.93 -17.07
C ILE A 377 -3.79 15.77 -16.38
N THR A 378 -4.42 15.29 -15.33
CA THR A 378 -3.88 14.20 -14.52
C THR A 378 -3.89 12.86 -15.27
N HIS A 379 -3.12 11.90 -14.76
CA HIS A 379 -3.11 10.52 -15.28
C HIS A 379 -4.50 9.87 -15.28
N ASP A 380 -5.32 10.16 -14.27
CA ASP A 380 -6.72 9.71 -14.17
C ASP A 380 -7.72 10.59 -14.93
N LYS A 381 -7.22 11.48 -15.82
CA LYS A 381 -7.99 12.28 -16.78
C LYS A 381 -8.86 13.36 -16.15
N ARG A 382 -8.50 13.82 -14.96
CA ARG A 382 -9.09 15.03 -14.35
C ARG A 382 -8.36 16.25 -14.91
N VAL A 383 -9.11 17.34 -15.12
CA VAL A 383 -8.55 18.63 -15.50
C VAL A 383 -8.46 19.48 -14.24
N ILE A 384 -7.25 19.82 -13.83
CA ILE A 384 -6.98 20.78 -12.76
C ILE A 384 -6.78 22.14 -13.40
N VAL A 385 -7.46 23.15 -12.88
CA VAL A 385 -7.39 24.52 -13.39
C VAL A 385 -6.94 25.43 -12.26
N GLY A 386 -5.78 26.06 -12.45
CA GLY A 386 -5.34 27.19 -11.65
C GLY A 386 -6.02 28.45 -12.16
N ALA A 387 -6.58 29.24 -11.25
CA ALA A 387 -7.30 30.43 -11.64
C ALA A 387 -7.23 31.55 -10.60
N LYS A 388 -7.52 32.76 -11.05
CA LYS A 388 -7.63 33.97 -10.24
C LYS A 388 -9.10 34.39 -10.14
N LYS A 389 -9.58 34.67 -8.92
CA LYS A 389 -10.93 35.17 -8.67
C LYS A 389 -10.92 36.70 -8.47
N GLY A 390 -11.55 37.45 -9.37
CA GLY A 390 -11.74 38.91 -9.26
C GLY A 390 -10.66 39.81 -9.92
N LYS A 391 -11.01 41.08 -10.12
CA LYS A 391 -10.20 42.13 -10.81
C LYS A 391 -9.27 42.95 -9.89
N GLN A 392 -9.29 42.74 -8.58
CA GLN A 392 -8.37 43.40 -7.64
C GLN A 392 -7.18 42.48 -7.35
N ASP A 393 -5.96 42.99 -7.53
CA ASP A 393 -4.67 42.28 -7.45
C ASP A 393 -4.23 41.83 -6.04
N THR A 394 -5.16 41.32 -5.22
CA THR A 394 -4.82 40.71 -3.92
C THR A 394 -4.94 39.20 -4.02
N PHE A 395 -3.79 38.52 -4.02
CA PHE A 395 -3.64 37.09 -4.23
C PHE A 395 -3.40 36.36 -2.90
N TYR A 396 -4.46 35.82 -2.29
CA TYR A 396 -4.37 34.97 -1.09
C TYR A 396 -5.59 34.04 -1.02
N GLU A 397 -5.60 32.92 -1.74
CA GLU A 397 -6.64 31.89 -1.51
C GLU A 397 -6.25 31.09 -0.26
N HIS A 398 -7.10 30.99 0.75
CA HIS A 398 -6.76 30.27 1.99
C HIS A 398 -7.23 28.81 1.89
N GLY A 399 -6.39 27.86 2.35
CA GLY A 399 -6.78 26.46 2.54
C GLY A 399 -7.78 26.32 3.69
N ARG A 400 -8.36 25.13 3.91
CA ARG A 400 -9.31 24.93 5.05
C ARG A 400 -8.67 25.26 6.41
N ASN A 401 -7.34 25.16 6.50
CA ASN A 401 -6.56 25.51 7.68
C ASN A 401 -6.13 26.99 7.77
N SER A 402 -6.71 27.90 6.98
CA SER A 402 -6.34 29.33 6.95
C SER A 402 -4.91 29.63 6.49
N GLU A 403 -4.22 28.70 5.84
CA GLU A 403 -2.94 28.97 5.20
C GLU A 403 -3.14 29.58 3.82
N ILE A 404 -2.36 30.62 3.50
CA ILE A 404 -2.30 31.16 2.14
C ILE A 404 -1.81 30.06 1.19
N LEU A 405 -2.66 29.66 0.24
CA LEU A 405 -2.39 28.69 -0.83
C LEU A 405 -1.48 29.28 -1.91
N PHE A 406 -1.78 30.50 -2.38
CA PHE A 406 -1.00 31.16 -3.45
C PHE A 406 -0.81 32.64 -3.16
N LYS A 407 0.39 33.16 -3.44
CA LYS A 407 0.77 34.58 -3.36
C LYS A 407 0.62 35.33 -4.68
N ARG A 408 0.58 34.62 -5.81
CA ARG A 408 0.25 35.17 -7.14
C ARG A 408 -0.58 34.17 -7.96
N SER A 409 -0.91 34.54 -9.19
CA SER A 409 -1.53 33.62 -10.15
C SER A 409 -0.65 32.38 -10.36
N PRO A 410 -1.23 31.16 -10.32
CA PRO A 410 -0.53 29.94 -10.72
C PRO A 410 0.04 30.07 -12.14
N CYS A 411 1.32 29.74 -12.30
CA CYS A 411 2.03 29.72 -13.58
C CYS A 411 2.05 28.32 -14.18
N HIS A 412 2.29 27.29 -13.35
CA HIS A 412 2.27 25.90 -13.77
C HIS A 412 1.65 25.03 -12.68
N ILE A 413 0.97 23.96 -13.10
CA ILE A 413 0.39 22.94 -12.23
C ILE A 413 0.85 21.58 -12.73
N THR A 414 1.23 20.68 -11.83
CA THR A 414 1.45 19.27 -12.16
C THR A 414 0.96 18.37 -11.02
N THR A 415 1.05 17.06 -11.21
CA THR A 415 0.67 16.09 -10.18
C THR A 415 1.76 15.06 -9.96
N SER A 416 2.06 14.77 -8.70
CA SER A 416 2.95 13.68 -8.32
C SER A 416 2.31 12.31 -8.54
N ALA A 417 3.14 11.26 -8.55
CA ALA A 417 2.69 9.87 -8.62
C ALA A 417 1.80 9.46 -7.43
N GLU A 418 1.97 10.09 -6.26
CA GLU A 418 1.11 9.92 -5.08
C GLU A 418 -0.23 10.65 -5.20
N GLY A 419 -0.43 11.46 -6.25
CA GLY A 419 -1.64 12.24 -6.48
C GLY A 419 -1.65 13.61 -5.81
N ASN A 420 -0.51 14.08 -5.30
CA ASN A 420 -0.37 15.43 -4.77
C ASN A 420 -0.36 16.45 -5.92
N ILE A 421 -0.99 17.60 -5.72
CA ILE A 421 -1.05 18.69 -6.69
C ILE A 421 0.08 19.67 -6.39
N CYS A 422 0.96 19.88 -7.36
CA CYS A 422 2.10 20.78 -7.23
C CYS A 422 1.83 22.04 -8.06
N VAL A 423 1.93 23.22 -7.44
CA VAL A 423 1.59 24.51 -8.07
C VAL A 423 2.70 25.53 -7.82
N VAL A 424 3.15 26.22 -8.87
CA VAL A 424 4.09 27.35 -8.75
C VAL A 424 3.42 28.67 -9.06
N ASP A 425 3.70 29.71 -8.27
CA ASP A 425 3.03 31.01 -8.30
C ASP A 425 4.00 32.22 -8.34
N ARG A 426 4.98 32.25 -9.24
CA ARG A 426 6.02 33.31 -9.39
C ARG A 426 6.82 33.70 -8.13
N GLU A 427 6.49 33.19 -6.96
CA GLU A 427 7.17 33.45 -5.69
C GLU A 427 7.49 32.16 -4.92
N ARG A 428 6.75 31.07 -5.17
CA ARG A 428 6.95 29.79 -4.47
C ARG A 428 6.36 28.60 -5.24
N LEU A 429 6.73 27.41 -4.79
CA LEU A 429 6.07 26.14 -5.05
C LEU A 429 5.20 25.79 -3.84
N THR A 430 3.97 25.35 -4.07
CA THR A 430 3.03 24.84 -3.07
C THR A 430 2.61 23.43 -3.47
N VAL A 431 2.77 22.48 -2.54
CA VAL A 431 2.34 21.08 -2.71
C VAL A 431 1.08 20.87 -1.89
N LEU A 432 0.04 20.38 -2.54
CA LEU A 432 -1.28 20.12 -1.96
C LEU A 432 -1.60 18.63 -2.03
N ASP A 433 -2.43 18.14 -1.11
CA ASP A 433 -3.03 16.81 -1.22
C ASP A 433 -4.16 16.79 -2.28
N GLY A 434 -4.73 15.60 -2.53
CA GLY A 434 -5.85 15.44 -3.46
C GLY A 434 -7.15 16.15 -3.05
N ASN A 435 -7.24 16.67 -1.82
CA ASN A 435 -8.38 17.44 -1.30
C ASN A 435 -8.13 18.96 -1.34
N GLY A 436 -6.92 19.40 -1.72
CA GLY A 436 -6.51 20.81 -1.75
C GLY A 436 -5.94 21.34 -0.44
N GLU A 437 -5.58 20.47 0.52
CA GLU A 437 -4.88 20.87 1.74
C GLU A 437 -3.39 21.06 1.48
N VAL A 438 -2.79 22.08 2.09
CA VAL A 438 -1.34 22.33 1.98
C VAL A 438 -0.56 21.24 2.70
N LEU A 439 0.34 20.59 1.96
CA LEU A 439 1.32 19.66 2.50
C LEU A 439 2.67 20.33 2.74
N ASN A 440 3.11 21.17 1.79
CA ASN A 440 4.41 21.85 1.88
C ASN A 440 4.46 23.11 1.02
N ILE A 441 5.37 24.03 1.37
CA ILE A 441 5.61 25.28 0.65
C ILE A 441 7.13 25.48 0.53
N TYR A 442 7.61 25.67 -0.69
CA TYR A 442 9.00 25.98 -0.98
C TYR A 442 9.13 27.35 -1.66
N ALA A 443 9.82 28.29 -1.00
CA ALA A 443 9.98 29.67 -1.48
C ALA A 443 11.45 30.02 -1.82
N GLY A 444 12.29 29.03 -2.15
CA GLY A 444 13.70 29.26 -2.49
C GLY A 444 14.64 29.56 -1.30
N ASN A 445 14.10 29.70 -0.08
CA ASN A 445 14.77 30.27 1.10
C ASN A 445 15.96 29.49 1.70
N ASP A 446 16.32 28.32 1.19
CA ASP A 446 17.59 27.67 1.61
C ASP A 446 18.82 28.34 0.95
N ARG A 447 18.57 29.35 0.09
CA ARG A 447 19.59 30.17 -0.54
C ARG A 447 19.46 31.64 -0.13
N ILE A 448 20.40 32.04 0.72
CA ILE A 448 21.09 33.35 0.69
C ILE A 448 20.25 34.55 1.18
N ASN A 449 20.61 35.02 2.38
CA ASN A 449 20.26 36.32 2.95
C ASN A 449 20.79 37.50 2.11
N THR A 450 20.25 37.75 0.92
CA THR A 450 20.47 38.99 0.18
C THR A 450 19.18 39.42 -0.48
N SER A 451 18.77 40.67 -0.27
CA SER A 451 17.53 41.30 -0.76
C SER A 451 17.33 41.31 -2.28
N ASP A 452 18.34 40.91 -3.05
CA ASP A 452 18.39 41.18 -4.50
C ASP A 452 18.08 39.96 -5.39
N ASN A 453 17.89 38.75 -4.80
CA ASN A 453 17.67 37.50 -5.54
C ASN A 453 16.40 36.76 -5.06
N GLU A 454 15.24 37.38 -5.19
CA GLU A 454 13.95 36.71 -4.88
C GLU A 454 13.73 35.48 -5.79
N PHE A 455 13.23 34.39 -5.21
CA PHE A 455 12.90 33.16 -5.93
C PHE A 455 11.84 33.45 -7.00
N ASN A 456 12.13 33.14 -8.27
CA ASN A 456 11.25 33.43 -9.40
C ASN A 456 10.92 32.14 -10.18
N PRO A 457 10.09 31.24 -9.60
CA PRO A 457 9.66 30.03 -10.28
C PRO A 457 8.75 30.38 -11.47
N THR A 458 9.19 30.04 -12.68
CA THR A 458 8.40 30.27 -13.91
C THR A 458 7.71 29.02 -14.41
N ASP A 459 8.36 27.88 -14.25
CA ASP A 459 7.87 26.60 -14.74
C ASP A 459 8.35 25.44 -13.85
N MET A 460 7.67 24.31 -13.92
CA MET A 460 8.09 23.10 -13.24
C MET A 460 7.83 21.85 -14.08
N VAL A 461 8.62 20.81 -13.85
CA VAL A 461 8.36 19.48 -14.40
C VAL A 461 8.49 18.43 -13.33
N ILE A 462 7.83 17.30 -13.55
CA ILE A 462 8.03 16.09 -12.75
C ILE A 462 8.81 15.06 -13.55
N THR A 463 9.83 14.51 -12.93
CA THR A 463 10.71 13.49 -13.52
C THR A 463 10.16 12.08 -13.28
N PRO A 464 10.54 11.04 -14.06
CA PRO A 464 10.21 9.63 -13.81
C PRO A 464 10.59 9.08 -12.42
N PRO A 465 11.63 9.61 -11.73
CA PRO A 465 11.81 9.43 -10.29
C PRO A 465 10.87 10.28 -9.41
N ASN A 466 9.76 10.79 -9.91
CA ASN A 466 8.80 11.60 -9.15
C ASN A 466 9.40 12.82 -8.42
N ASN A 467 10.56 13.31 -8.86
CA ASN A 467 11.17 14.52 -8.33
C ASN A 467 10.70 15.73 -9.13
N LEU A 468 10.47 16.85 -8.45
CA LEU A 468 10.07 18.12 -9.03
C LEU A 468 11.31 18.91 -9.42
N ILE A 469 11.37 19.40 -10.65
CA ILE A 469 12.39 20.37 -11.09
C ILE A 469 11.68 21.69 -11.33
N VAL A 470 12.10 22.74 -10.65
CA VAL A 470 11.53 24.09 -10.76
C VAL A 470 12.56 25.03 -11.37
N ALA A 471 12.18 25.76 -12.41
CA ALA A 471 13.02 26.75 -13.05
C ALA A 471 12.92 28.09 -12.30
N ASP A 472 14.02 28.51 -11.68
CA ASP A 472 14.20 29.86 -11.15
C ASP A 472 14.84 30.75 -12.22
N SER A 473 13.98 31.27 -13.10
CA SER A 473 14.40 31.87 -14.36
C SER A 473 15.37 33.04 -14.18
N LYS A 474 15.01 34.01 -13.34
CA LYS A 474 15.82 35.23 -13.14
C LYS A 474 17.17 34.94 -12.50
N ASN A 475 17.22 33.94 -11.62
CA ASN A 475 18.44 33.59 -10.92
C ASN A 475 19.28 32.54 -11.68
N HIS A 476 18.78 32.02 -12.81
CA HIS A 476 19.46 31.02 -13.64
C HIS A 476 19.72 29.70 -12.89
N TYR A 477 18.73 29.23 -12.14
CA TYR A 477 18.83 27.98 -11.41
C TYR A 477 17.72 27.02 -11.75
N LEU A 478 18.03 25.73 -11.67
CA LEU A 478 17.04 24.67 -11.54
C LEU A 478 17.10 24.14 -10.12
N HIS A 479 15.96 24.13 -9.43
CA HIS A 479 15.81 23.57 -8.09
C HIS A 479 15.21 22.18 -8.23
N VAL A 480 15.85 21.17 -7.63
CA VAL A 480 15.37 19.80 -7.62
C VAL A 480 14.85 19.48 -6.23
N LEU A 481 13.58 19.11 -6.17
CA LEU A 481 12.86 18.77 -4.95
C LEU A 481 12.30 17.35 -5.06
N ASP A 482 12.05 16.71 -3.92
CA ASP A 482 11.25 15.49 -3.90
C ASP A 482 9.76 15.80 -4.17
N SER A 483 8.94 14.75 -4.31
CA SER A 483 7.48 14.89 -4.52
C SER A 483 6.75 15.56 -3.35
N SER A 484 7.38 15.68 -2.19
CA SER A 484 6.83 16.40 -1.03
C SER A 484 7.18 17.89 -1.05
N GLY A 485 7.98 18.36 -2.00
CA GLY A 485 8.42 19.76 -2.09
C GLY A 485 9.61 20.09 -1.19
N LYS A 486 10.36 19.10 -0.69
CA LYS A 486 11.60 19.32 0.05
C LYS A 486 12.78 19.41 -0.93
N LEU A 487 13.62 20.42 -0.76
CA LEU A 487 14.81 20.63 -1.59
C LEU A 487 15.79 19.45 -1.45
N LEU A 488 16.16 18.86 -2.59
CA LEU A 488 17.22 17.85 -2.69
C LEU A 488 18.53 18.51 -3.11
N THR A 489 18.50 19.35 -4.14
CA THR A 489 19.67 20.06 -4.69
C THR A 489 19.25 21.17 -5.66
N TYR A 490 20.21 21.88 -6.24
CA TYR A 490 20.00 22.88 -7.27
C TYR A 490 21.20 22.95 -8.23
N PHE A 491 21.02 23.51 -9.42
CA PHE A 491 22.10 23.66 -10.42
C PHE A 491 22.07 25.04 -11.06
N ASN A 492 23.23 25.69 -11.17
CA ASN A 492 23.38 26.93 -11.92
C ASN A 492 23.37 26.60 -13.40
N THR A 493 22.37 27.09 -14.11
CA THR A 493 22.26 26.85 -15.55
C THR A 493 23.28 27.67 -16.34
N LYS A 494 23.84 28.76 -15.76
CA LYS A 494 24.92 29.55 -16.39
C LYS A 494 26.18 28.71 -16.61
N ASP A 495 26.47 27.78 -15.71
CA ASP A 495 27.68 26.93 -15.76
C ASP A 495 27.67 26.01 -16.99
N ILE A 496 26.48 25.74 -17.56
CA ILE A 496 26.28 24.95 -18.78
C ILE A 496 25.79 25.78 -19.97
N GLY A 497 25.91 27.11 -19.89
CA GLY A 497 25.59 28.03 -20.98
C GLY A 497 24.10 28.33 -21.20
N ILE A 498 23.24 27.97 -20.24
CA ILE A 498 21.80 28.23 -20.30
C ILE A 498 21.47 29.42 -19.39
N LEU A 499 21.06 30.53 -20.00
CA LEU A 499 20.59 31.72 -19.31
C LEU A 499 19.06 31.74 -19.30
N LEU A 500 18.50 32.25 -18.21
CA LEU A 500 17.04 32.46 -18.05
C LEU A 500 16.22 31.22 -18.44
N PRO A 501 16.37 30.08 -17.73
CA PRO A 501 15.51 28.92 -17.99
C PRO A 501 14.05 29.35 -17.79
N ARG A 502 13.22 29.26 -18.84
CA ARG A 502 11.85 29.80 -18.84
C ARG A 502 10.82 28.70 -18.70
N SER A 503 10.73 27.86 -19.72
CA SER A 503 9.81 26.73 -19.77
C SER A 503 10.57 25.42 -19.92
N MET A 504 9.99 24.35 -19.38
CA MET A 504 10.60 23.04 -19.33
C MET A 504 9.57 21.97 -19.66
N SER A 505 10.03 20.90 -20.30
CA SER A 505 9.23 19.67 -20.44
C SER A 505 10.13 18.45 -20.44
N PHE A 506 9.65 17.36 -19.87
CA PHE A 506 10.39 16.10 -19.86
C PHE A 506 10.10 15.29 -21.13
N SER A 507 11.14 14.82 -21.81
CA SER A 507 11.02 14.02 -23.03
C SER A 507 10.85 12.53 -22.71
N LYS A 508 10.37 11.75 -23.69
CA LYS A 508 10.30 10.29 -23.59
C LYS A 508 11.66 9.61 -23.39
N ASN A 509 12.74 10.24 -23.82
CA ASN A 509 14.10 9.70 -23.72
C ASN A 509 14.76 10.01 -22.38
N GLU A 510 13.97 10.42 -21.39
CA GLU A 510 14.43 10.85 -20.07
C GLU A 510 15.34 12.07 -20.09
N HIS A 511 15.17 12.94 -21.08
CA HIS A 511 15.89 14.21 -21.16
C HIS A 511 14.96 15.37 -20.81
N LEU A 512 15.51 16.38 -20.14
CA LEU A 512 14.83 17.62 -19.85
C LEU A 512 15.01 18.59 -21.02
N LEU A 513 13.92 19.00 -21.66
CA LEU A 513 13.92 20.11 -22.61
C LEU A 513 13.74 21.41 -21.85
N ILE A 514 14.59 22.40 -22.12
CA ILE A 514 14.57 23.71 -21.46
C ILE A 514 14.60 24.80 -22.52
N SER A 515 13.67 25.75 -22.46
CA SER A 515 13.81 27.02 -23.18
C SER A 515 14.64 28.00 -22.38
N GLY A 516 15.61 28.64 -23.02
CA GLY A 516 16.45 29.66 -22.42
C GLY A 516 17.13 30.54 -23.47
N SER A 517 18.16 31.27 -23.07
CA SER A 517 19.00 32.07 -23.94
C SER A 517 20.48 31.74 -23.72
N ASN A 518 21.33 32.06 -24.68
CA ASN A 518 22.79 31.95 -24.58
C ASN A 518 23.49 33.34 -24.53
N GLU A 519 22.74 34.44 -24.64
CA GLU A 519 23.29 35.80 -24.67
C GLU A 519 22.71 36.67 -23.54
N GLU A 520 23.58 37.47 -22.91
CA GLU A 520 23.16 38.51 -21.96
C GLU A 520 22.80 39.79 -22.74
N GLY A 521 21.51 40.10 -22.91
CA GLY A 521 21.08 41.33 -23.62
C GLY A 521 19.60 41.35 -24.01
N ASN A 522 19.10 42.44 -24.60
CA ASN A 522 17.66 42.66 -24.87
C ASN A 522 17.11 42.00 -26.16
N SER A 523 17.97 41.51 -27.07
CA SER A 523 17.55 40.83 -28.31
C SER A 523 17.71 39.31 -28.17
N LYS A 524 16.90 38.69 -27.32
CA LYS A 524 17.06 37.28 -26.93
C LYS A 524 16.37 36.39 -27.94
N LYS A 525 17.14 35.69 -28.77
CA LYS A 525 16.61 34.48 -29.43
C LYS A 525 16.46 33.40 -28.36
N THR A 526 15.32 32.73 -28.35
CA THR A 526 15.14 31.58 -27.48
C THR A 526 15.83 30.37 -28.09
N ILE A 527 16.48 29.59 -27.24
CA ILE A 527 17.17 28.37 -27.58
C ILE A 527 16.54 27.23 -26.80
N LEU A 528 16.34 26.11 -27.47
CA LEU A 528 15.91 24.87 -26.85
C LEU A 528 17.13 24.03 -26.54
N PHE A 529 17.31 23.74 -25.26
CA PHE A 529 18.37 22.88 -24.77
C PHE A 529 17.78 21.52 -24.42
N GLU A 530 18.34 20.47 -25.01
CA GLU A 530 18.08 19.11 -24.56
C GLU A 530 19.15 18.77 -23.53
N VAL A 531 18.71 18.56 -22.29
CA VAL A 531 19.57 18.39 -21.13
C VAL A 531 19.35 17.00 -20.56
N LYS A 532 20.42 16.20 -20.53
CA LYS A 532 20.41 14.94 -19.80
C LYS A 532 20.85 15.20 -18.38
N ILE A 533 20.02 14.82 -17.43
CA ILE A 533 20.38 14.87 -16.03
C ILE A 533 20.84 13.49 -15.61
N ILE A 534 22.16 13.34 -15.46
CA ILE A 534 22.84 12.10 -15.15
C ILE A 534 22.85 11.93 -13.63
N GLY A 535 22.55 10.74 -13.13
CA GLY A 535 22.50 10.47 -11.70
C GLY A 535 21.10 10.47 -11.10
N TYR A 536 20.06 10.61 -11.92
CA TYR A 536 18.68 10.23 -11.55
C TYR A 536 18.44 8.72 -11.46
#